data_AF-A0AAW0D5J6-F1
#
_entry.id   AF-A0AAW0D5J6-F1
#
_cell.length_a   1.000
_cell.length_b   1.000
_cell.length_c   1.000
_cell.angle_alpha   90.00
_cell.angle_beta   90.00
_cell.angle_gamma   90.00
#
_symmetry.space_group_name_H-M   'P 1'
#
loop_
_entity.id
_entity.type
_entity.pdbx_description
1 polymer ?
#
loop_
_entity_poly.entity_id
_entity_poly.type
_entity_poly.pdbx_seq_one_letter_code
_entity_poly.pdbx_strand_id
1 'polypeptide(L)'
;MSHLLSCNPSSSSTADSESPQTRYFLPELGAWAVLTIDPVASLSEGAREVPEAVDACKRIVNKPYVALVDHNHALYLPWEPYNSYSLRFLQQGDPYPIPEDSIEPYMSVPVLPVTKETHISSQNRTSVLDRIHD
;
A
#
# COMPACT_ATOMS: atom_id res chain seq x y z
N MET A 1 -18.14 -17.72 -15.77
CA MET A 1 -18.35 -16.77 -16.88
C MET A 1 -17.53 -15.53 -16.53
N SER A 2 -16.26 -15.51 -16.95
CA SER A 2 -15.72 -14.65 -18.04
C SER A 2 -15.33 -13.27 -17.49
N HIS A 3 -14.13 -12.68 -17.62
CA HIS A 3 -12.99 -12.86 -18.52
C HIS A 3 -11.70 -12.38 -17.81
N LEU A 4 -10.60 -13.13 -17.92
CA LEU A 4 -9.25 -12.59 -17.74
C LEU A 4 -8.73 -12.24 -19.14
N LEU A 5 -8.41 -10.96 -19.36
CA LEU A 5 -7.77 -10.49 -20.59
C LEU A 5 -6.30 -10.92 -20.58
N SER A 6 -6.01 -12.00 -21.30
CA SER A 6 -4.65 -12.40 -21.67
C SER A 6 -4.25 -11.64 -22.93
N CYS A 7 -3.30 -10.70 -22.82
CA CYS A 7 -2.66 -10.11 -23.99
C CYS A 7 -1.59 -11.07 -24.50
N ASN A 8 -1.86 -11.74 -25.63
CA ASN A 8 -0.85 -12.44 -26.43
C ASN A 8 -0.02 -11.43 -27.22
N PRO A 9 1.31 -11.48 -27.19
CA PRO A 9 2.13 -10.89 -28.24
C PRO A 9 2.37 -11.90 -29.38
N SER A 10 1.97 -11.51 -30.58
CA SER A 10 2.16 -12.23 -31.84
C SER A 10 3.64 -12.46 -32.16
N SER A 11 3.94 -13.66 -32.65
CA SER A 11 5.26 -14.18 -32.98
C SER A 11 6.04 -13.37 -34.03
N SER A 12 7.34 -13.18 -33.82
CA SER A 12 8.32 -13.37 -34.89
C SER A 12 9.63 -13.89 -34.31
N SER A 13 10.17 -14.90 -35.00
CA SER A 13 11.28 -15.76 -34.63
C SER A 13 12.62 -15.12 -34.99
N THR A 14 13.57 -15.16 -34.06
CA THR A 14 15.00 -15.44 -34.32
C THR A 14 15.56 -16.06 -33.05
N ALA A 15 16.11 -17.27 -33.19
CA ALA A 15 16.72 -18.02 -32.11
C ALA A 15 18.06 -17.40 -31.73
N ASP A 16 18.12 -16.75 -30.57
CA ASP A 16 19.37 -16.42 -29.90
C ASP A 16 19.20 -16.69 -28.40
N SER A 17 20.18 -17.41 -27.86
CA SER A 17 20.35 -17.84 -26.47
C SER A 17 19.68 -16.92 -25.42
N GLU A 18 18.44 -17.23 -25.04
CA GLU A 18 17.73 -16.55 -23.96
C GLU A 18 18.32 -16.95 -22.60
N SER A 19 19.27 -16.16 -22.10
CA SER A 19 19.35 -15.95 -20.65
C SER A 19 17.94 -15.52 -20.19
N PRO A 20 17.36 -16.06 -19.10
CA PRO A 20 16.05 -15.64 -18.64
C PRO A 20 16.12 -14.14 -18.37
N GLN A 21 15.57 -13.33 -19.28
CA GLN A 21 15.42 -11.91 -19.07
C GLN A 21 14.34 -11.79 -18.00
N THR A 22 14.76 -11.75 -16.75
CA THR A 22 13.90 -11.37 -15.65
C THR A 22 13.39 -9.98 -15.99
N ARG A 23 12.16 -9.89 -16.52
CA ARG A 23 11.53 -8.60 -16.78
C ARG A 23 11.33 -7.97 -15.41
N TYR A 24 12.21 -7.04 -15.06
CA TYR A 24 12.04 -6.23 -13.86
C TYR A 24 10.79 -5.38 -14.08
N PHE A 25 9.70 -5.74 -13.41
CA PHE A 25 8.50 -4.93 -13.41
C PHE A 25 8.76 -3.71 -12.54
N LEU A 26 9.07 -2.59 -13.19
CA LEU A 26 9.17 -1.30 -12.51
C LEU A 26 7.81 -0.62 -12.59
N PRO A 27 7.24 -0.19 -11.46
CA PRO A 27 5.99 0.54 -11.50
C PRO A 27 6.21 1.91 -12.16
N GLU A 28 5.32 2.25 -13.09
CA GLU A 28 5.33 3.57 -13.74
C GLU A 28 4.88 4.67 -12.76
N LEU A 29 5.33 5.90 -12.99
CA LEU A 29 4.85 7.05 -12.22
C LEU A 29 3.35 7.25 -12.43
N GLY A 30 2.62 7.48 -11.35
CA GLY A 30 1.17 7.56 -11.36
C GLY A 30 0.45 6.20 -11.40
N ALA A 31 1.18 5.08 -11.45
CA ALA A 31 0.59 3.76 -11.37
C ALA A 31 0.16 3.43 -9.94
N TRP A 32 -0.92 2.65 -9.83
CA TRP A 32 -1.32 2.00 -8.59
C TRP A 32 -0.56 0.69 -8.43
N ALA A 33 -0.01 0.46 -7.25
CA ALA A 33 0.69 -0.76 -6.89
C ALA A 33 0.05 -1.41 -5.65
N VAL A 34 0.07 -2.74 -5.62
CA VAL A 34 -0.21 -3.52 -4.42
C VAL A 34 1.11 -4.11 -3.93
N LEU A 35 1.48 -3.80 -2.68
CA LEU A 35 2.75 -4.24 -2.09
C LEU A 35 2.58 -4.74 -0.67
N THR A 36 3.54 -5.55 -0.22
CA THR A 36 3.66 -5.97 1.18
C THR A 36 4.93 -5.39 1.76
N ILE A 37 4.85 -4.87 2.97
CA ILE A 37 6.01 -4.38 3.72
C ILE A 37 6.51 -5.52 4.58
N ASP A 38 7.81 -5.81 4.55
CA ASP A 38 8.47 -6.66 5.53
C ASP A 38 8.96 -5.77 6.69
N PRO A 39 8.30 -5.83 7.86
CA PRO A 39 8.63 -4.95 8.98
C PRO A 39 10.03 -5.18 9.53
N VAL A 40 10.51 -6.43 9.51
CA VAL A 40 11.85 -6.79 9.99
C VAL A 40 12.92 -6.40 8.97
N ALA A 41 12.63 -6.52 7.67
CA ALA A 41 13.50 -6.02 6.62
C ALA A 41 13.66 -4.50 6.66
N SER A 42 12.61 -3.79 7.11
CA SER A 42 12.54 -2.33 7.16
C SER A 42 13.24 -1.71 8.38
N LEU A 43 13.65 -2.52 9.36
CA LEU A 43 14.41 -2.02 10.51
C LEU A 43 15.78 -1.49 10.08
N SER A 44 16.12 -0.30 10.60
CA SER A 44 17.49 0.22 10.51
C SER A 44 18.47 -0.74 11.17
N GLU A 45 19.75 -0.68 10.77
CA GLU A 45 20.79 -1.58 11.30
C GLU A 45 20.86 -1.53 12.83
N GLY A 46 20.86 -0.34 13.44
CA GLY A 46 20.86 -0.20 14.90
C GLY A 46 19.60 -0.76 15.58
N ALA A 47 18.44 -0.68 14.93
CA ALA A 47 17.19 -1.22 15.48
C ALA A 47 17.12 -2.75 15.39
N ARG A 48 17.88 -3.39 14.49
CA ARG A 48 17.97 -4.87 14.39
C ARG A 48 18.73 -5.50 15.55
N GLU A 49 19.60 -4.75 16.20
CA GLU A 49 20.35 -5.22 17.36
C GLU A 49 19.50 -5.24 18.64
N VAL A 50 18.34 -4.57 18.63
CA VAL A 50 17.41 -4.51 19.76
C VAL A 50 16.38 -5.64 19.65
N PRO A 51 16.45 -6.67 20.52
CA PRO A 51 15.56 -7.84 20.39
C PRO A 51 14.08 -7.48 20.49
N GLU A 52 13.73 -6.53 21.37
CA GLU A 52 12.35 -6.06 21.52
C GLU A 52 11.79 -5.43 20.24
N ALA A 53 12.61 -4.68 19.49
CA ALA A 53 12.20 -4.07 18.22
C ALA A 53 11.97 -5.13 17.15
N VAL A 54 12.86 -6.12 17.06
CA VAL A 54 12.72 -7.26 16.14
C VAL A 54 11.48 -8.07 16.47
N ASP A 55 11.24 -8.38 17.74
CA ASP A 55 10.09 -9.17 18.17
C ASP A 55 8.77 -8.40 18.01
N ALA A 56 8.78 -7.07 18.22
CA ALA A 56 7.65 -6.23 17.87
C ALA A 56 7.35 -6.28 16.36
N CYS A 57 8.37 -6.18 15.52
CA CYS A 57 8.20 -6.25 14.07
C CYS A 57 7.69 -7.62 13.60
N LYS A 58 8.13 -8.72 14.21
CA LYS A 58 7.62 -10.08 13.91
C LYS A 58 6.14 -10.27 14.25
N ARG A 59 5.60 -9.49 15.19
CA ARG A 59 4.16 -9.52 15.54
C ARG A 59 3.29 -8.74 14.57
N ILE A 60 3.88 -7.88 13.74
CA ILE A 60 3.13 -7.12 12.73
C ILE A 60 2.70 -8.08 11.62
N VAL A 61 1.40 -8.14 11.36
CA VAL A 61 0.86 -8.97 10.29
C VAL A 61 1.19 -8.35 8.94
N ASN A 62 1.88 -9.10 8.08
CA ASN A 62 2.07 -8.71 6.69
C ASN A 62 0.70 -8.66 6.01
N LYS A 63 0.31 -7.48 5.56
CA LYS A 63 -0.92 -7.26 4.81
C LYS A 63 -0.62 -6.54 3.50
N PRO A 64 -1.44 -6.74 2.46
CA PRO A 64 -1.32 -5.98 1.24
C PRO A 64 -1.71 -4.52 1.48
N TYR A 65 -0.93 -3.63 0.91
CA TYR A 65 -1.20 -2.19 0.88
C TYR A 65 -1.38 -1.74 -0.56
N VAL A 66 -2.32 -0.84 -0.78
CA VAL A 66 -2.46 -0.14 -2.06
C VAL A 66 -1.76 1.20 -1.93
N ALA A 67 -0.89 1.52 -2.88
CA ALA A 67 -0.18 2.78 -2.93
C ALA A 67 -0.12 3.33 -4.35
N LEU A 68 -0.11 4.66 -4.45
CA LEU A 68 0.19 5.39 -5.67
C LEU A 68 1.70 5.59 -5.76
N VAL A 69 2.28 5.26 -6.92
CA VAL A 69 3.69 5.57 -7.22
C VAL A 69 3.79 7.05 -7.57
N ASP A 70 4.37 7.82 -6.66
CA ASP A 70 4.37 9.27 -6.72
C ASP A 70 5.60 9.82 -7.43
N HIS A 71 6.78 9.37 -6.99
CA HIS A 71 8.06 9.77 -7.56
C HIS A 71 9.00 8.57 -7.64
N ASN A 72 9.90 8.59 -8.61
CA ASN A 72 11.05 7.71 -8.69
C ASN A 72 12.29 8.56 -8.47
N HIS A 73 13.11 8.19 -7.49
CA HIS A 73 14.31 8.94 -7.10
C HIS A 73 15.59 8.35 -7.71
N ALA A 74 15.51 7.20 -8.37
CA ALA A 74 16.66 6.49 -8.91
C ALA A 74 16.60 6.41 -10.43
N LEU A 75 17.77 6.52 -11.07
CA LEU A 75 17.94 6.06 -12.44
C LEU A 75 17.90 4.54 -12.43
N TYR A 76 17.20 3.94 -13.39
CA TYR A 76 17.20 2.49 -13.51
C TYR A 76 18.60 2.01 -13.94
N LEU A 77 19.31 1.39 -12.99
CA LEU A 77 20.60 0.77 -13.22
C LEU A 77 20.42 -0.75 -13.18
N PRO A 78 20.64 -1.48 -14.30
CA PRO A 78 20.39 -2.93 -14.36
C PRO A 78 21.17 -3.78 -13.34
N TRP A 79 22.24 -3.24 -12.77
CA TRP A 79 23.06 -3.89 -11.75
C TRP A 79 22.60 -3.57 -10.32
N GLU A 80 21.70 -2.62 -10.12
CA GLU A 80 21.18 -2.28 -8.80
C GLU A 80 19.94 -3.14 -8.49
N PRO A 81 19.96 -3.92 -7.41
CA PRO A 81 18.85 -4.80 -7.06
C PRO A 81 17.63 -4.04 -6.51
N TYR A 82 17.80 -2.76 -6.15
CA TYR A 82 16.78 -1.95 -5.49
C TYR A 82 16.60 -0.61 -6.20
N ASN A 83 15.36 -0.14 -6.27
CA ASN A 83 15.00 1.16 -6.82
C ASN A 83 14.27 1.97 -5.74
N SER A 84 14.51 3.27 -5.71
CA SER A 84 13.92 4.16 -4.70
C SER A 84 12.68 4.87 -5.26
N TYR A 85 11.54 4.70 -4.59
CA TYR A 85 10.27 5.31 -4.95
C TYR A 85 9.66 6.04 -3.77
N SER A 86 8.99 7.17 -4.02
CA SER A 86 7.98 7.72 -3.10
C SER A 86 6.64 7.08 -3.40
N LEU A 87 6.00 6.60 -2.34
CA LEU A 87 4.71 5.94 -2.39
C LEU A 87 3.71 6.69 -1.52
N ARG A 88 2.51 6.94 -2.04
CA ARG A 88 1.39 7.47 -1.26
C ARG A 88 0.41 6.35 -0.95
N PHE A 89 0.35 5.93 0.30
CA PHE A 89 -0.52 4.83 0.75
C PHE A 89 -1.98 5.25 0.82
N LEU A 90 -2.87 4.33 0.48
CA LEU A 90 -4.29 4.49 0.69
C LEU A 90 -4.72 3.99 2.05
N GLN A 91 -5.54 4.81 2.71
CA GLN A 91 -6.31 4.40 3.86
C GLN A 91 -7.68 3.88 3.40
N GLN A 92 -8.12 2.78 4.01
CA GLN A 92 -9.47 2.26 3.79
C GLN A 92 -10.46 2.99 4.70
N GLY A 93 -11.54 3.49 4.11
CA GLY A 93 -12.60 4.21 4.82
C GLY A 93 -12.29 5.69 5.02
N ASP A 94 -13.21 6.39 5.67
CA ASP A 94 -13.02 7.80 6.01
C ASP A 94 -11.93 7.93 7.07
N PRO A 95 -10.96 8.86 6.90
CA PRO A 95 -9.95 9.06 7.92
C PRO A 95 -10.59 9.60 9.18
N TYR A 96 -10.05 9.21 10.33
CA TYR A 96 -10.41 9.86 11.58
C TYR A 96 -9.93 11.31 11.55
N PRO A 97 -10.70 12.26 12.11
CA PRO A 97 -10.21 13.62 12.26
C PRO A 97 -8.94 13.61 13.12
N ILE A 98 -7.95 14.41 12.74
CA ILE A 98 -6.72 14.65 13.49
C ILE A 98 -6.72 16.15 13.85
N PRO A 99 -7.34 16.55 14.98
CA PRO A 99 -7.52 17.95 15.34
C PRO A 99 -6.20 18.73 15.47
N GLU A 100 -5.14 18.05 15.90
CA GLU A 100 -3.81 18.64 16.10
C GLU A 100 -3.23 19.17 14.78
N ASP A 101 -3.52 18.49 13.68
CA ASP A 101 -3.09 18.85 12.33
C ASP A 101 -4.19 19.58 11.53
N SER A 102 -5.33 19.87 12.15
CA SER A 102 -6.54 20.40 11.48
C SER A 102 -6.98 19.56 10.28
N ILE A 103 -6.78 18.25 10.33
CA ILE A 103 -7.16 17.33 9.25
C ILE A 103 -8.56 16.80 9.54
N GLU A 104 -9.50 17.12 8.65
CA GLU A 104 -10.87 16.66 8.72
C GLU A 104 -11.20 15.63 7.62
N PRO A 105 -12.17 14.72 7.84
CA PRO A 105 -12.49 13.67 6.86
C PRO A 105 -12.86 14.20 5.46
N TYR A 106 -13.53 15.36 5.40
CA TYR A 106 -13.92 15.98 4.13
C TYR A 106 -12.73 16.51 3.30
N MET A 107 -11.53 16.58 3.88
CA MET A 107 -10.31 16.98 3.17
C MET A 107 -9.69 15.82 2.37
N SER A 108 -10.35 14.66 2.34
CA SER A 108 -9.89 13.46 1.62
C SER A 108 -10.60 13.29 0.29
N VAL A 109 -9.88 12.73 -0.69
CA VAL A 109 -10.43 12.42 -2.02
C VAL A 109 -10.62 10.91 -2.16
N PRO A 110 -11.84 10.42 -2.41
CA PRO A 110 -12.07 9.00 -2.62
C PRO A 110 -11.42 8.54 -3.93
N VAL A 111 -10.63 7.48 -3.86
CA VAL A 111 -9.97 6.89 -5.05
C VAL A 111 -10.88 5.89 -5.75
N LEU A 112 -11.74 5.21 -5.01
CA LEU A 112 -12.75 4.30 -5.53
C LEU A 112 -14.15 4.88 -5.29
N PRO A 113 -15.11 4.61 -6.19
CA PRO A 113 -16.48 5.08 -6.00
C PRO A 113 -17.03 4.54 -4.68
N VAL A 114 -17.52 5.46 -3.84
CA VAL A 114 -18.18 5.10 -2.58
C VAL A 114 -19.47 4.35 -2.92
N THR A 115 -19.49 3.04 -2.68
CA THR A 115 -20.72 2.26 -2.71
C THR A 115 -21.59 2.74 -1.55
N LYS A 116 -22.79 3.26 -1.85
CA LYS A 116 -23.74 3.86 -0.89
C LYS A 116 -24.25 2.93 0.21
N GLU A 117 -23.71 1.72 0.34
CA GLU A 117 -24.20 0.68 1.26
C GLU A 117 -23.62 0.75 2.67
N THR A 118 -22.61 1.60 2.92
CA THR A 118 -22.00 1.71 4.26
C THR A 118 -22.28 3.04 4.96
N HIS A 119 -23.37 3.74 4.60
CA HIS A 119 -23.91 4.80 5.46
C HIS A 119 -24.78 4.20 6.58
N ILE A 120 -24.20 3.28 7.37
CA ILE A 120 -24.76 2.88 8.67
C ILE A 120 -23.86 3.47 9.75
N SER A 121 -24.21 4.70 10.12
CA SER A 121 -24.22 5.22 11.49
C SER A 121 -22.94 5.05 12.33
N SER A 122 -22.00 5.97 12.16
CA SER A 122 -21.07 6.39 13.22
C SER A 122 -21.69 7.41 14.21
N GLN A 123 -22.97 7.78 14.06
CA GLN A 123 -23.63 8.75 14.95
C GLN A 123 -24.32 8.16 16.21
N ASN A 124 -24.38 6.84 16.41
CA ASN A 124 -25.15 6.24 17.51
C ASN A 124 -24.33 5.67 18.70
N ARG A 125 -23.05 6.03 18.87
CA ARG A 125 -22.24 5.46 19.98
C ARG A 125 -22.21 6.25 21.29
N THR A 126 -22.87 7.41 21.38
CA THR A 126 -22.72 8.31 22.54
C THR A 126 -23.92 8.42 23.48
N SER A 127 -24.96 7.57 23.40
CA SER A 127 -26.16 7.72 24.26
C SER A 127 -26.47 6.55 25.21
N VAL A 128 -25.56 5.60 25.42
CA VAL A 128 -25.84 4.40 26.26
C VAL A 128 -25.13 4.39 27.61
N LEU A 129 -24.24 5.35 27.91
CA LEU A 129 -23.50 5.38 29.19
C LEU A 129 -23.99 6.41 30.23
N ASP A 130 -24.99 7.25 29.92
CA ASP A 130 -25.54 8.26 30.85
C ASP A 130 -26.85 7.86 31.54
N ARG A 131 -27.14 6.56 31.71
CA ARG A 131 -28.38 6.10 32.38
C ARG A 131 -28.18 5.09 33.50
N ILE A 132 -27.06 5.16 34.21
CA ILE A 132 -26.88 4.42 35.46
C ILE A 132 -26.30 5.37 36.51
N HIS A 133 -27.12 6.29 37.00
CA HIS A 133 -27.08 6.84 38.36
C HIS A 133 -28.33 7.70 38.57
N ASP A 134 -29.39 7.04 39.05
CA ASP A 134 -30.41 7.60 39.93
C ASP A 134 -30.71 6.54 41.00
#